data_AF-A0A3D4H9T2-F1
#
_entry.id   AF-A0A3D4H9T2-F1
#
_cell.length_a   1.000
_cell.length_b   1.000
_cell.length_c   1.000
_cell.angle_alpha   90.00
_cell.angle_beta   90.00
_cell.angle_gamma   90.00
#
_symmetry.space_group_name_H-M   'P 1'
#
loop_
_entity.id
_entity.type
_entity.pdbx_description
1 polymer ?
#
loop_
_entity_poly.entity_id
_entity_poly.type
_entity_poly.pdbx_seq_one_letter_code
_entity_poly.pdbx_strand_id
1 'polypeptide(L)' 'FAPPQAISEGHKAGDIIRSLTAKLDGKGGGKPDFAMGGGTNTSDLAEVIKTFEL' A
#
# COMPACT_ATOMS: atom_id res chain seq x y z
N PHE A 1 -9.59 -8.66 2.74
CA PHE A 1 -9.97 -8.48 1.33
C PHE A 1 -10.89 -7.28 1.24
N ALA A 2 -10.66 -6.37 0.28
CA ALA A 2 -11.47 -5.17 0.10
C ALA A 2 -12.85 -5.51 -0.49
N PRO A 3 -13.92 -4.78 -0.12
CA PRO A 3 -15.24 -4.96 -0.72
C PRO A 3 -15.23 -4.55 -2.21
N PRO A 4 -16.06 -5.17 -3.07
CA PRO A 4 -16.12 -4.84 -4.50
C PRO A 4 -16.39 -3.35 -4.79
N GLN A 5 -17.15 -2.68 -3.93
CA GLN A 5 -17.45 -1.25 -4.07
C GLN A 5 -16.18 -0.39 -3.99
N ALA A 6 -15.31 -0.62 -3.01
CA ALA A 6 -14.05 0.12 -2.87
C ALA A 6 -13.13 -0.09 -4.08
N ILE A 7 -13.13 -1.30 -4.65
CA ILE A 7 -12.36 -1.62 -5.86
C ILE A 7 -12.93 -0.86 -7.07
N SER A 8 -14.27 -0.78 -7.18
CA SER A 8 -14.95 -0.03 -8.24
C SER A 8 -14.74 1.48 -8.13
N GLU A 9 -14.61 2.00 -6.91
CA GLU A 9 -14.27 3.40 -6.62
C GLU A 9 -12.78 3.70 -6.87
N GLY A 10 -11.97 2.67 -7.17
CA GLY A 10 -10.57 2.81 -7.57
C GLY A 10 -9.56 2.61 -6.46
N HIS A 11 -9.98 2.27 -5.24
CA HIS A 11 -9.11 1.99 -4.11
C HIS A 11 -8.46 0.60 -4.24
N LYS A 12 -7.48 0.50 -5.15
CA LYS A 12 -6.75 -0.74 -5.45
C LYS A 12 -5.65 -0.97 -4.42
N ALA A 13 -5.78 -2.03 -3.62
CA ALA A 13 -4.80 -2.37 -2.58
C ALA A 13 -3.37 -2.51 -3.13
N GLY A 14 -3.21 -3.13 -4.32
CA GLY A 14 -1.92 -3.28 -4.99
C GLY A 14 -1.18 -1.98 -5.25
N ASP A 15 -1.89 -0.96 -5.72
CA ASP A 15 -1.29 0.34 -6.07
C ASP A 15 -0.92 1.13 -4.80
N ILE A 16 -1.78 1.06 -3.78
CA ILE A 16 -1.54 1.65 -2.45
C ILE A 16 -0.25 1.09 -1.85
N ILE A 17 -0.15 -0.24 -1.73
CA ILE A 17 1.01 -0.90 -1.12
C ILE A 17 2.28 -0.67 -1.93
N ARG A 18 2.20 -0.67 -3.26
CA ARG A 18 3.34 -0.34 -4.12
C ARG A 18 3.87 1.06 -3.86
N SER A 19 2.99 2.05 -3.69
CA SER A 19 3.37 3.44 -3.41
C SER A 19 4.01 3.58 -2.03
N LEU A 20 3.42 2.98 -0.99
CA LEU A 20 3.93 3.08 0.38
C LEU A 20 5.27 2.35 0.55
N THR A 21 5.41 1.15 0.00
CA THR A 21 6.66 0.37 0.14
C THR A 21 7.82 0.96 -0.64
N ALA A 22 7.57 1.67 -1.75
CA ALA A 22 8.62 2.38 -2.48
C ALA A 22 9.26 3.50 -1.64
N LYS A 23 8.52 4.12 -0.70
CA LYS A 23 9.06 5.11 0.24
C LYS A 23 9.93 4.49 1.35
N LEU A 24 9.89 3.17 1.51
CA LEU A 24 10.61 2.41 2.55
C LEU A 24 11.79 1.61 1.99
N ASP A 25 12.34 2.02 0.84
CA ASP A 25 13.33 1.26 0.06
C ASP A 25 12.88 -0.18 -0.22
N GLY A 26 11.58 -0.33 -0.46
CA GLY A 26 10.88 -1.59 -0.53
C GLY A 26 10.19 -1.86 -1.85
N LYS A 27 9.56 -3.03 -1.91
CA LYS A 27 8.67 -3.43 -3.01
C LYS A 27 7.43 -4.09 -2.45
N GLY A 28 6.33 -3.87 -3.14
CA GLY A 28 5.04 -4.43 -2.80
C GLY A 28 4.12 -4.48 -4.01
N GLY A 29 3.03 -5.19 -3.84
CA GLY A 29 2.02 -5.35 -4.88
C GLY A 29 1.00 -6.42 -4.50
N GLY A 30 0.07 -6.66 -5.40
CA GLY A 30 -1.00 -7.61 -5.20
C GLY A 30 -2.18 -7.31 -6.10
N LYS A 31 -3.30 -7.93 -5.77
CA LYS A 31 -4.57 -7.72 -6.46
C LYS A 31 -5.26 -6.45 -5.94
N PRO A 32 -6.28 -5.94 -6.65
CA PRO A 32 -7.08 -4.81 -6.18
C PRO A 32 -7.73 -5.02 -4.81
N ASP A 33 -8.08 -6.27 -4.47
CA ASP A 33 -8.72 -6.66 -3.21
C ASP A 33 -7.75 -6.95 -2.07
N PHE A 34 -6.48 -7.20 -2.37
CA PHE A 34 -5.46 -7.54 -1.37
C PHE A 34 -4.03 -7.37 -1.90
N ALA A 35 -3.15 -6.81 -1.07
CA ALA A 35 -1.75 -6.61 -1.41
C ALA A 35 -0.83 -6.74 -0.20
N MET A 36 0.44 -7.05 -0.47
CA MET A 36 1.50 -7.16 0.52
C MET A 36 2.79 -6.56 -0.04
N GLY A 37 3.69 -6.17 0.86
CA GLY A 37 5.01 -5.71 0.50
C GLY A 37 5.88 -5.50 1.72
N GLY A 38 7.13 -5.15 1.48
CA GLY A 38 8.12 -4.92 2.53
C GLY A 38 9.20 -3.96 2.07
N GLY A 39 9.93 -3.39 3.02
CA GLY A 39 11.03 -2.47 2.78
C GLY A 39 12.09 -2.58 3.86
N THR A 40 13.28 -2.07 3.57
CA THR A 40 14.44 -2.16 4.47
C THR A 40 14.58 -0.93 5.38
N ASN A 41 14.00 0.21 4.99
CA ASN A 41 14.03 1.42 5.80
C ASN A 41 12.93 1.40 6.86
N THR A 42 13.19 0.71 7.97
CA THR A 42 12.23 0.56 9.09
C THR A 42 12.05 1.83 9.90
N SER A 43 13.02 2.76 9.88
CA SER A 43 12.99 4.00 10.64
C SER A 43 11.89 4.94 10.15
N ASP A 44 11.60 4.96 8.85
CA ASP A 44 10.60 5.85 8.24
C ASP A 44 9.19 5.26 8.21
N LEU A 45 9.00 4.02 8.66
CA LEU A 45 7.73 3.30 8.60
C LEU A 45 6.56 4.08 9.21
N ALA A 46 6.76 4.62 10.40
CA ALA A 46 5.71 5.36 11.11
C ALA A 46 5.29 6.62 10.35
N GLU A 47 6.23 7.32 9.71
CA GLU A 47 5.94 8.53 8.97
C GLU A 47 5.25 8.22 7.64
N VAL A 48 5.74 7.22 6.90
CA VAL A 48 5.13 6.78 5.65
C VAL A 48 3.67 6.38 5.84
N ILE A 49 3.34 5.67 6.93
CA ILE A 49 1.95 5.29 7.25
C ILE A 49 1.10 6.54 7.54
N LYS A 50 1.61 7.55 8.23
CA LYS A 50 0.86 8.79 8.49
C LYS A 50 0.54 9.57 7.21
N THR A 51 1.38 9.48 6.18
CA THR A 51 1.12 10.16 4.90
C THR A 51 0.03 9.51 4.05
N PHE A 52 -0.50 8.35 4.47
CA PHE A 52 -1.52 7.63 3.71
C PHE A 52 -2.92 8.15 4.02
N GLU A 53 -3.64 8.57 2.99
CA GLU A 53 -5.06 8.94 3.02
C GLU A 53 -5.80 8.23 1.89
N LEU A 54 -7.07 7.89 2.12
CA LEU A 54 -7.93 7.13 1.20
C LEU A 54 -8.86 8.04 0.40
#